data_AF-A0A7S1F0B4-F1
#
_entry.id   AF-A0A7S1F0B4-F1
#
_cell.length_a   1.000
_cell.length_b   1.000
_cell.length_c   1.000
_cell.angle_alpha   90.00
_cell.angle_beta   90.00
_cell.angle_gamma   90.00
#
_symmetry.space_group_name_H-M   'P 1'
#
loop_
_entity.id
_entity.type
_entity.pdbx_description
1 polymer ?
#
loop_
_entity_poly.entity_id
_entity_poly.type
_entity_poly.pdbx_seq_one_letter_code
_entity_poly.pdbx_strand_id
1 'polypeptide(L)'
;AGAPTRQDFVWSSYPFNDGEDGNARVLRSFEEEYAARVRSVGGDLKAPGLLLATMDLAGAYIKNYSLDKADLILKRIVDECRRVGPPWDTKCLQDLATLRFKQNRQPECAK
;
A
#
# COMPACT_ATOMS: atom_id res chain seq x y z
N ALA A 1 -19.06 -3.83 -2.80
CA ALA A 1 -18.09 -4.44 -1.87
C ALA A 1 -18.14 -3.67 -0.57
N GLY A 2 -18.13 -4.35 0.59
CA GLY A 2 -18.13 -3.68 1.89
C GLY A 2 -16.86 -2.85 2.12
N ALA A 3 -16.89 -1.96 3.11
CA ALA A 3 -15.71 -1.22 3.53
C ALA A 3 -14.61 -2.18 4.03
N PRO A 4 -13.34 -1.98 3.65
CA PRO A 4 -12.24 -2.81 4.14
C PRO A 4 -12.08 -2.63 5.64
N THR A 5 -11.88 -3.76 6.30
CA THR A 5 -11.52 -3.84 7.71
C THR A 5 -10.01 -4.00 7.85
N ARG A 6 -9.50 -3.86 9.08
CA ARG A 6 -8.07 -4.06 9.37
C ARG A 6 -7.57 -5.46 8.98
N GLN A 7 -8.44 -6.47 9.06
CA GLN A 7 -8.08 -7.86 8.77
C GLN A 7 -7.83 -8.10 7.27
N ASP A 8 -8.37 -7.23 6.41
CA ASP A 8 -8.16 -7.33 4.96
C ASP A 8 -6.74 -6.89 4.56
N PHE A 9 -6.04 -6.13 5.42
CA PHE A 9 -4.66 -5.66 5.19
C PHE A 9 -3.63 -6.68 5.71
N VAL A 10 -3.50 -7.81 5.02
CA VAL A 10 -2.68 -8.95 5.42
C VAL A 10 -1.18 -8.63 5.35
N TRP A 11 -0.71 -8.01 4.27
CA TRP A 11 0.71 -7.78 4.01
C TRP A 11 1.30 -6.68 4.91
N SER A 12 0.60 -5.57 5.07
CA SER A 12 1.05 -4.48 5.95
C SER A 12 0.93 -4.81 7.44
N SER A 13 0.13 -5.82 7.80
CA SER A 13 0.08 -6.36 9.16
C SER A 13 1.32 -7.19 9.51
N TYR A 14 2.04 -7.75 8.51
CA TYR A 14 3.24 -8.55 8.74
C TYR A 14 4.32 -7.76 9.52
N PRO A 15 4.94 -8.31 10.57
CA PRO A 15 5.76 -7.54 11.53
C PRO A 15 7.08 -7.00 10.97
N PHE A 16 7.72 -7.67 10.00
CA PHE A 16 9.05 -7.33 9.47
C PHE A 16 10.17 -7.30 10.53
N ASN A 17 10.23 -8.33 11.39
CA ASN A 17 11.24 -8.46 12.46
C ASN A 17 12.31 -9.52 12.17
N ASP A 18 12.35 -10.08 10.95
CA ASP A 18 13.17 -11.26 10.61
C ASP A 18 14.54 -10.89 10.00
N GLY A 19 15.01 -9.66 10.25
CA GLY A 19 16.22 -9.11 9.63
C GLY A 19 16.05 -8.76 8.14
N GLU A 20 17.06 -8.14 7.55
CA GLU A 20 16.99 -7.62 6.18
C GLU A 20 16.64 -8.70 5.14
N ASP A 21 17.36 -9.82 5.14
CA ASP A 21 17.15 -10.91 4.18
C ASP A 21 15.80 -11.60 4.34
N GLY A 22 15.37 -11.83 5.59
CA GLY A 22 14.07 -12.44 5.90
C GLY A 22 12.93 -11.54 5.43
N ASN A 23 13.01 -10.26 5.79
CA ASN A 23 12.04 -9.25 5.38
C ASN A 23 12.00 -9.07 3.86
N ALA A 24 13.14 -9.07 3.18
CA ALA A 24 13.22 -8.97 1.72
C ALA A 24 12.59 -10.18 1.02
N ARG A 25 12.77 -11.39 1.57
CA ARG A 25 12.14 -12.61 1.06
C ARG A 25 10.62 -12.55 1.18
N VAL A 26 10.11 -12.13 2.34
CA VAL A 26 8.68 -11.99 2.58
C VAL A 26 8.10 -10.91 1.67
N LEU A 27 8.73 -9.75 1.59
CA LEU A 27 8.28 -8.68 0.70
C LEU A 27 8.21 -9.13 -0.76
N ARG A 28 9.18 -9.92 -1.24
CA ARG A 28 9.17 -10.50 -2.59
C ARG A 28 7.96 -11.40 -2.83
N SER A 29 7.58 -12.23 -1.84
CA SER A 29 6.37 -13.06 -1.96
C SER A 29 5.10 -12.22 -2.09
N PHE A 30 5.00 -11.10 -1.37
CA PHE A 30 3.88 -10.16 -1.51
C PHE A 30 3.86 -9.52 -2.90
N GLU A 31 5.03 -9.14 -3.43
CA GLU A 31 5.17 -8.60 -4.79
C GLU A 31 4.74 -9.61 -5.87
N GLU A 32 5.11 -10.87 -5.71
CA GLU A 32 4.73 -11.96 -6.64
C GLU A 32 3.23 -12.22 -6.64
N GLU A 33 2.62 -12.28 -5.45
CA GLU A 33 1.17 -12.45 -5.29
C GLU A 33 0.42 -11.23 -5.87
N TYR A 34 0.90 -10.02 -5.58
CA TYR A 34 0.36 -8.80 -6.17
C TYR A 34 0.45 -8.80 -7.69
N ALA A 35 1.61 -9.18 -8.26
CA ALA A 35 1.79 -9.24 -9.69
C ALA A 35 0.84 -10.26 -10.35
N ALA A 36 0.56 -11.38 -9.69
CA ALA A 36 -0.45 -12.34 -10.15
C ALA A 36 -1.85 -11.73 -10.17
N ARG A 37 -2.25 -11.00 -9.11
CA ARG A 37 -3.53 -10.27 -9.04
C ARG A 37 -3.63 -9.18 -10.12
N VAL A 38 -2.56 -8.42 -10.35
CA VAL A 38 -2.51 -7.40 -11.42
C VAL A 38 -2.72 -8.07 -12.79
N ARG A 39 -2.05 -9.19 -13.06
CA ARG A 39 -2.22 -9.92 -14.32
C ARG A 39 -3.63 -10.44 -14.53
N SER A 40 -4.28 -10.96 -13.48
CA SER A 40 -5.62 -11.57 -13.60
C SER A 40 -6.72 -10.56 -13.93
N VAL A 41 -6.59 -9.30 -13.48
CA VAL A 41 -7.58 -8.24 -13.73
C VAL A 41 -7.07 -7.14 -14.68
N GLY A 42 -5.94 -7.38 -15.37
CA GLY A 42 -5.36 -6.43 -16.32
C GLY A 42 -4.88 -5.11 -15.70
N GLY A 43 -4.64 -5.08 -14.39
CA GLY A 43 -4.21 -3.88 -13.67
C GLY A 43 -5.30 -2.83 -13.47
N ASP A 44 -6.57 -3.17 -13.67
CA ASP A 44 -7.71 -2.28 -13.40
C ASP A 44 -7.92 -2.11 -11.90
N LEU A 45 -7.60 -0.94 -11.35
CA LEU A 45 -7.78 -0.63 -9.93
C LEU A 45 -9.27 -0.65 -9.50
N LYS A 46 -10.21 -0.55 -10.44
CA LYS A 46 -11.65 -0.67 -10.17
C LYS A 46 -12.08 -2.12 -10.00
N ALA A 47 -11.24 -3.08 -10.39
CA ALA A 47 -11.50 -4.49 -10.18
C ALA A 47 -11.59 -4.79 -8.67
N PRO A 48 -12.57 -5.62 -8.25
CA PRO A 48 -12.73 -5.98 -6.84
C PRO A 48 -11.43 -6.49 -6.23
N GLY A 49 -11.03 -5.90 -5.11
CA GLY A 49 -9.86 -6.34 -4.33
C GLY A 49 -8.50 -5.87 -4.84
N LEU A 50 -8.35 -5.40 -6.09
CA LEU A 50 -7.05 -4.93 -6.56
C LEU A 50 -6.63 -3.65 -5.82
N LEU A 51 -7.51 -2.65 -5.72
CA LEU A 51 -7.20 -1.42 -4.96
C LEU A 51 -6.78 -1.72 -3.51
N LEU A 52 -7.47 -2.66 -2.86
CA LEU A 52 -7.14 -3.10 -1.51
C LEU A 52 -5.75 -3.73 -1.43
N ALA A 53 -5.44 -4.66 -2.33
CA ALA A 53 -4.12 -5.28 -2.42
C ALA A 53 -3.02 -4.25 -2.70
N THR A 54 -3.29 -3.27 -3.57
CA THR A 54 -2.35 -2.20 -3.89
C THR A 54 -2.07 -1.32 -2.66
N MET A 55 -3.11 -0.94 -1.90
CA MET A 55 -2.95 -0.19 -0.65
C MET A 55 -2.19 -0.99 0.40
N ASP A 56 -2.48 -2.28 0.53
CA ASP A 56 -1.83 -3.16 1.49
C ASP A 56 -0.32 -3.33 1.18
N LEU A 57 0.03 -3.47 -0.10
CA LEU A 57 1.43 -3.54 -0.53
C LEU A 57 2.17 -2.22 -0.26
N ALA A 58 1.52 -1.07 -0.47
CA ALA A 58 2.09 0.22 -0.10
C ALA A 58 2.39 0.30 1.40
N GLY A 59 1.45 -0.14 2.25
CA GLY A 59 1.65 -0.23 3.69
C GLY A 59 2.81 -1.15 4.07
N ALA A 60 2.95 -2.29 3.41
CA ALA A 60 4.07 -3.21 3.61
C ALA A 60 5.41 -2.56 3.22
N TYR A 61 5.47 -1.83 2.11
CA TYR A 61 6.67 -1.07 1.72
C TYR A 61 7.04 0.01 2.74
N ILE A 62 6.07 0.77 3.25
CA ILE A 62 6.32 1.78 4.30
C ILE A 62 6.90 1.12 5.55
N LYS A 63 6.35 -0.03 5.95
CA LYS A 63 6.80 -0.75 7.15
C LYS A 63 8.22 -1.31 6.97
N ASN A 64 8.55 -1.82 5.79
CA ASN A 64 9.86 -2.32 5.44
C ASN A 64 10.87 -1.24 4.98
N TYR A 65 10.55 0.06 5.13
CA TYR A 65 11.41 1.17 4.68
C TYR A 65 11.74 1.19 3.18
N SER A 66 10.97 0.49 2.35
CA SER A 66 11.03 0.57 0.88
C SER A 66 10.31 1.82 0.35
N LEU A 67 10.73 3.01 0.81
CA LEU A 67 9.96 4.25 0.69
C LEU A 67 9.72 4.70 -0.75
N ASP A 68 10.66 4.48 -1.67
CA ASP A 68 10.49 4.85 -3.09
C ASP A 68 9.41 4.01 -3.76
N LYS A 69 9.34 2.71 -3.43
CA LYS A 69 8.28 1.83 -3.93
C LYS A 69 6.92 2.22 -3.36
N ALA A 70 6.85 2.57 -2.08
CA ALA A 70 5.64 3.08 -1.46
C ALA A 70 5.15 4.38 -2.13
N ASP A 71 6.05 5.31 -2.41
CA ASP A 71 5.72 6.58 -3.07
C ASP A 71 5.14 6.36 -4.48
N LEU A 72 5.77 5.47 -5.26
CA LEU A 72 5.28 5.11 -6.59
C LEU A 72 3.87 4.54 -6.55
N ILE A 73 3.59 3.63 -5.62
CA ILE A 73 2.26 3.03 -5.48
C ILE A 73 1.24 4.07 -5.03
N LEU A 74 1.52 4.84 -3.98
CA LEU A 74 0.57 5.80 -3.43
C LEU A 74 0.21 6.89 -4.43
N LYS A 75 1.18 7.39 -5.21
CA LYS A 75 0.94 8.33 -6.32
C LYS A 75 -0.01 7.75 -7.37
N ARG A 76 0.07 6.44 -7.64
CA ARG A 76 -0.79 5.78 -8.64
C ARG A 76 -2.24 5.62 -8.17
N ILE A 77 -2.46 5.41 -6.87
CA ILE A 77 -3.80 5.06 -6.35
C ILE A 77 -4.56 6.20 -5.69
N VAL A 78 -3.89 7.31 -5.35
CA VAL A 78 -4.51 8.40 -4.57
C VAL A 78 -5.81 8.93 -5.18
N ASP A 79 -5.85 9.12 -6.51
CA ASP A 79 -7.04 9.63 -7.20
C ASP A 79 -8.18 8.60 -7.20
N GLU A 80 -7.84 7.32 -7.32
CA GLU A 80 -8.82 6.24 -7.24
C GLU A 80 -9.37 6.08 -5.82
N CYS A 81 -8.52 6.16 -4.80
CA CYS A 81 -8.95 6.18 -3.39
C CYS A 81 -9.89 7.36 -3.11
N ARG A 82 -9.58 8.56 -3.62
CA ARG A 82 -10.46 9.75 -3.53
C ARG A 82 -11.79 9.55 -4.26
N ARG A 83 -11.77 8.91 -5.44
CA ARG A 83 -12.97 8.61 -6.22
C ARG A 83 -13.90 7.63 -5.51
N VAL A 84 -13.33 6.63 -4.83
CA VAL A 84 -14.09 5.66 -4.03
C VAL A 84 -14.61 6.29 -2.74
N GLY A 85 -13.83 7.16 -2.11
CA GLY A 85 -14.18 7.85 -0.87
C GLY A 85 -13.91 7.01 0.39
N PRO A 86 -14.51 7.36 1.53
CA PRO A 86 -14.21 6.72 2.81
C PRO A 86 -14.60 5.23 2.88
N PRO A 87 -13.80 4.37 3.57
CA PRO A 87 -12.52 4.66 4.24
C PRO A 87 -11.26 4.65 3.34
N TRP A 88 -11.37 4.44 2.03
CA TRP A 88 -10.20 4.28 1.14
C TRP A 88 -9.36 5.55 1.04
N ASP A 89 -10.00 6.69 0.85
CA ASP A 89 -9.34 7.99 0.82
C ASP A 89 -8.57 8.29 2.11
N THR A 90 -9.20 8.03 3.26
CA THR A 90 -8.72 8.35 4.60
C THR A 90 -7.50 7.49 4.92
N LYS A 91 -7.56 6.19 4.61
CA LYS A 91 -6.41 5.28 4.79
C LYS A 91 -5.26 5.64 3.85
N CYS A 92 -5.54 5.99 2.59
CA CYS A 92 -4.51 6.41 1.64
C CYS A 92 -3.79 7.68 2.11
N LEU A 93 -4.53 8.67 2.62
CA LEU A 93 -3.97 9.88 3.20
C LEU A 93 -3.13 9.60 4.46
N GLN A 94 -3.58 8.68 5.33
CA GLN A 94 -2.81 8.24 6.48
C GLN A 94 -1.47 7.59 6.07
N ASP A 95 -1.48 6.74 5.04
CA ASP A 95 -0.26 6.10 4.53
C ASP A 95 0.68 7.12 3.87
N LEU A 96 0.14 8.08 3.11
CA LEU A 96 0.90 9.19 2.54
C LEU A 96 1.57 10.04 3.62
N ALA A 97 0.84 10.40 4.68
CA ALA A 97 1.39 11.14 5.81
C ALA A 97 2.53 10.35 6.49
N THR A 98 2.33 9.05 6.70
CA THR A 98 3.35 8.16 7.29
C THR A 98 4.60 8.08 6.40
N LEU A 99 4.42 7.90 5.09
CA LEU A 99 5.51 7.87 4.12
C LEU A 99 6.32 9.17 4.15
N ARG A 100 5.64 10.32 4.07
CA ARG A 100 6.30 11.64 4.06
C ARG A 100 7.03 11.94 5.35
N PHE A 101 6.48 11.53 6.49
CA PHE A 101 7.18 11.59 7.78
C PHE A 101 8.47 10.78 7.73
N LYS A 102 8.43 9.53 7.25
CA LYS A 102 9.62 8.67 7.11
C LYS A 102 10.65 9.19 6.09
N GLN A 103 10.23 9.96 5.09
CA GLN A 103 11.12 10.59 4.11
C GLN A 103 11.74 11.91 4.58
N ASN A 104 11.45 12.40 5.79
CA ASN A 104 11.77 13.76 6.23
C ASN A 104 11.22 14.86 5.29
N ARG A 105 10.03 14.63 4.72
CA ARG A 105 9.31 15.57 3.83
C ARG A 105 8.05 16.13 4.47
N GLN A 106 8.08 16.36 5.79
CA GLN A 106 6.94 16.84 6.58
C GLN A 106 6.26 18.10 6.01
N PRO A 107 6.97 19.09 5.41
CA PRO A 107 6.33 20.28 4.83
C PRO A 107 5.36 20.00 3.67
N GLU A 108 5.41 18.82 3.05
CA GLU A 108 4.55 18.50 1.90
C GLU A 108 3.19 17.88 2.28
N CYS A 109 2.99 17.52 3.55
CA CYS A 109 1.72 16.96 4.04
C CYS A 109 0.61 18.00 4.23
N ALA A 110 0.94 19.30 4.20
CA ALA A 110 0.02 20.40 4.50
C ALA A 110 -0.64 21.03 3.27
N LYS A 111 -0.45 20.45 2.08
CA LYS A 111 -0.98 20.96 0.80
C LYS A 111 -2.05 20.02 0.26
#